data_AF-A0A945SED6-F1
#
_entry.id   AF-A0A945SED6-F1
#
_cell.length_a   1.000
_cell.length_b   1.000
_cell.length_c   1.000
_cell.angle_alpha   90.00
_cell.angle_beta   90.00
_cell.angle_gamma   90.00
#
_symmetry.space_group_name_H-M   'P 1'
#
loop_
_entity.id
_entity.type
_entity.pdbx_description
1 polymer ?
#
loop_
_entity_poly.entity_id
_entity_poly.type
_entity_poly.pdbx_seq_one_letter_code
_entity_poly.pdbx_strand_id
1 'polypeptide(L)'
;NVISIKNNTWNLLQNLPFQICYISFIIGVIVLINKKQWMFEWMVFIATIGGLYAILTPVLTIGTSAWFYFEFYFLHTSIIFVPLYLHNIHNMRCRFDSWWKTLLRVQIPIVLLLIFNSFTGANYMFLIEKPTVNNIFLIGEWPYYVIIINLVVVGHVYLINKFIVSQQNL
;
A
#
# COMPACT_ATOMS: atom_id res chain seq x y z
N ASN A 1 16.87 -1.57 -3.53
CA ASN A 1 17.74 -0.56 -2.86
C ASN A 1 19.25 -0.82 -2.88
N VAL A 2 19.76 -2.00 -2.51
CA VAL A 2 21.22 -2.27 -2.46
C VAL A 2 21.91 -2.02 -3.81
N ILE A 3 21.24 -2.36 -4.92
CA ILE A 3 21.76 -2.12 -6.28
C ILE A 3 21.87 -0.62 -6.57
N SER A 4 20.88 0.19 -6.16
CA SER A 4 20.93 1.64 -6.34
C SER A 4 22.07 2.27 -5.54
N ILE A 5 22.37 1.75 -4.34
CA ILE A 5 23.52 2.19 -3.54
C ILE A 5 24.81 1.83 -4.27
N LYS A 6 24.94 0.58 -4.74
CA LYS A 6 26.11 0.11 -5.49
C LYS A 6 26.35 0.92 -6.77
N ASN A 7 25.29 1.38 -7.41
CA ASN A 7 25.33 2.15 -8.65
C ASN A 7 25.41 3.68 -8.40
N ASN A 8 25.52 4.14 -7.14
CA ASN A 8 25.48 5.55 -6.77
C ASN A 8 24.24 6.32 -7.27
N THR A 9 23.12 5.62 -7.49
CA THR A 9 21.84 6.20 -7.91
C THR A 9 20.84 6.31 -6.76
N TRP A 10 21.22 5.85 -5.56
CA TRP A 10 20.36 5.95 -4.38
C TRP A 10 20.23 7.40 -3.92
N ASN A 11 19.00 7.84 -3.71
CA ASN A 11 18.68 9.12 -3.09
C ASN A 11 17.59 8.98 -2.02
N LEU A 12 17.64 9.86 -1.02
CA LEU A 12 16.68 9.89 0.09
C LEU A 12 15.25 10.15 -0.36
N LEU A 13 15.07 10.81 -1.50
CA LEU A 13 13.77 11.30 -1.97
C LEU A 13 12.93 10.22 -2.66
N GLN A 14 13.57 9.18 -3.18
CA GLN A 14 12.92 8.17 -4.02
C GLN A 14 13.15 6.73 -3.56
N ASN A 15 14.20 6.46 -2.78
CA ASN A 15 14.62 5.09 -2.49
C ASN A 15 14.32 4.60 -1.07
N LEU A 16 13.67 5.39 -0.20
CA LEU A 16 13.21 4.86 1.08
C LEU A 16 11.97 3.98 0.89
N PRO A 17 11.80 2.92 1.71
CA PRO A 17 10.67 2.00 1.62
C PRO A 17 9.37 2.60 2.21
N PHE A 18 9.13 3.89 1.97
CA PHE A 18 8.02 4.65 2.55
C PHE A 18 6.76 4.65 1.68
N GLN A 19 6.83 4.07 0.48
CA GLN A 19 5.62 3.79 -0.29
C GLN A 19 4.75 2.75 0.42
N ILE A 20 3.43 2.91 0.33
CA ILE A 20 2.46 2.09 1.07
C ILE A 20 2.60 0.59 0.77
N CYS A 21 2.98 0.22 -0.45
CA CYS A 21 3.23 -1.19 -0.84
C CYS A 21 4.45 -1.76 -0.12
N TYR A 22 5.54 -0.98 0.04
CA TYR A 22 6.72 -1.41 0.79
C TYR A 22 6.43 -1.54 2.29
N ILE A 23 5.70 -0.58 2.87
CA ILE A 23 5.22 -0.68 4.27
C ILE A 23 4.38 -1.95 4.43
N SER A 24 3.48 -2.20 3.49
CA SER A 24 2.62 -3.39 3.49
C SER A 24 3.41 -4.68 3.30
N PHE A 25 4.48 -4.68 2.50
CA PHE A 25 5.36 -5.83 2.35
C PHE A 25 6.04 -6.19 3.67
N ILE A 26 6.56 -5.19 4.40
CA ILE A 26 7.15 -5.39 5.73
C ILE A 26 6.12 -5.95 6.72
N ILE A 27 4.91 -5.36 6.75
CA ILE A 27 3.79 -5.87 7.56
C ILE A 27 3.46 -7.32 7.16
N GLY A 28 3.45 -7.62 5.87
CA GLY A 28 3.23 -8.95 5.28
C GLY A 28 4.22 -10.00 5.79
N VAL A 29 5.51 -9.66 5.84
CA VAL A 29 6.54 -10.54 6.41
C VAL A 29 6.31 -10.77 7.91
N ILE A 30 6.03 -9.70 8.65
CA ILE A 30 5.85 -9.78 10.11
C ILE A 30 4.60 -10.60 10.48
N VAL A 31 3.50 -10.45 9.74
CA VAL A 31 2.25 -11.17 10.02
C VAL A 31 2.37 -12.68 9.80
N LEU A 32 3.22 -13.13 8.87
CA LEU A 32 3.47 -14.57 8.68
C LEU A 32 4.10 -15.20 9.94
N ILE A 33 4.88 -14.43 10.69
CA ILE A 33 5.53 -14.87 11.92
C ILE A 33 4.53 -14.81 13.08
N ASN A 34 4.04 -13.60 13.39
CA ASN A 34 3.31 -13.35 14.64
C ASN A 34 1.79 -13.54 14.54
N LYS A 35 1.26 -13.65 13.31
CA LYS A 35 -0.16 -13.83 12.98
C LYS A 35 -1.08 -12.80 13.66
N LYS A 36 -0.60 -11.58 13.87
CA LYS A 36 -1.39 -10.52 14.52
C LYS A 36 -2.55 -10.12 13.63
N GLN A 37 -3.75 -10.21 14.19
CA GLN A 37 -5.02 -9.99 13.50
C GLN A 37 -5.10 -8.65 12.75
N TRP A 38 -4.60 -7.56 13.35
CA TRP A 38 -4.65 -6.25 12.72
C TRP A 38 -3.77 -6.15 11.47
N MET A 39 -2.66 -6.90 11.42
CA MET A 39 -1.77 -6.93 10.27
C MET A 39 -2.39 -7.71 9.13
N PHE A 40 -3.06 -8.83 9.44
CA PHE A 40 -3.84 -9.56 8.44
C PHE A 40 -4.94 -8.66 7.83
N GLU A 41 -5.67 -7.92 8.67
CA GLU A 41 -6.69 -6.97 8.21
C GLU A 41 -6.09 -5.86 7.34
N TRP A 42 -4.91 -5.34 7.70
CA TRP A 42 -4.16 -4.41 6.86
C TRP A 42 -3.86 -5.02 5.48
N MET A 43 -3.40 -6.27 5.46
CA MET A 43 -3.08 -6.96 4.20
C MET A 43 -4.32 -7.11 3.31
N VAL A 44 -5.48 -7.45 3.90
CA VAL A 44 -6.74 -7.60 3.16
C VAL A 44 -7.26 -6.27 2.63
N PHE A 45 -7.39 -5.25 3.49
CA PHE A 45 -8.07 -4.01 3.13
C PHE A 45 -7.20 -3.02 2.36
N ILE A 46 -5.88 -3.00 2.58
CA ILE A 46 -4.99 -1.98 2.02
C ILE A 46 -4.01 -2.61 1.05
N ALA A 47 -3.26 -3.61 1.50
CA ALA A 47 -2.14 -4.14 0.73
C ALA A 47 -2.58 -4.83 -0.55
N THR A 48 -3.63 -5.65 -0.49
CA THR A 48 -4.14 -6.41 -1.63
C THR A 48 -4.60 -5.49 -2.76
N ILE A 49 -5.37 -4.44 -2.45
CA ILE A 49 -5.83 -3.47 -3.44
C ILE A 49 -4.65 -2.71 -4.04
N GLY A 50 -3.74 -2.20 -3.20
CA GLY A 50 -2.54 -1.49 -3.66
C GLY A 50 -1.67 -2.36 -4.57
N GLY A 51 -1.47 -3.63 -4.21
CA GLY A 51 -0.77 -4.62 -5.02
C GLY A 51 -1.44 -4.85 -6.37
N LEU A 52 -2.77 -5.04 -6.40
CA LEU A 52 -3.53 -5.26 -7.62
C LEU A 52 -3.42 -4.07 -8.59
N TYR A 53 -3.65 -2.84 -8.10
CA TYR A 53 -3.50 -1.64 -8.94
C TYR A 53 -2.07 -1.50 -9.46
N ALA A 54 -1.06 -1.75 -8.64
CA ALA A 54 0.33 -1.66 -9.09
C ALA A 54 0.67 -2.68 -10.19
N ILE A 55 0.13 -3.90 -10.13
CA ILE A 55 0.32 -4.91 -11.19
C ILE A 55 -0.42 -4.54 -12.46
N LEU A 56 -1.64 -4.01 -12.35
CA LEU A 56 -2.46 -3.62 -13.51
C LEU A 56 -1.93 -2.36 -14.21
N THR A 57 -1.36 -1.43 -13.45
CA THR A 57 -0.80 -0.18 -13.96
C THR A 57 0.64 -0.01 -13.46
N PRO A 58 1.60 -0.80 -13.98
CA PRO A 58 2.96 -0.80 -13.46
C PRO A 58 3.67 0.52 -13.78
N VAL A 59 4.17 1.19 -12.73
CA VAL A 59 5.00 2.38 -12.83
C VAL A 59 6.34 2.10 -12.17
N LEU A 60 7.38 1.93 -12.98
CA LEU A 60 8.74 1.70 -12.52
C LEU A 60 9.48 3.03 -12.37
N THR A 61 9.63 3.48 -11.12
CA THR A 61 10.28 4.77 -10.81
C THR A 61 11.79 4.65 -10.59
N ILE A 62 12.30 3.45 -10.30
CA ILE A 62 13.70 3.22 -9.88
C ILE A 62 14.59 2.80 -11.07
N GLY A 63 14.00 2.18 -12.10
CA GLY A 63 14.71 1.77 -13.31
C GLY A 63 14.08 0.55 -14.00
N THR A 64 14.65 0.17 -15.15
CA THR A 64 14.11 -0.86 -16.05
C THR A 64 15.03 -2.09 -16.19
N SER A 65 15.95 -2.30 -15.25
CA SER A 65 16.76 -3.52 -15.23
C SER A 65 15.89 -4.74 -14.86
N ALA A 66 16.30 -5.94 -15.29
CA ALA A 66 15.61 -7.18 -14.96
C ALA A 66 15.40 -7.36 -13.44
N TRP A 67 16.36 -6.88 -12.63
CA TRP A 67 16.23 -6.88 -11.18
C TRP A 67 15.09 -5.98 -10.69
N PHE A 68 14.96 -4.76 -11.22
CA PHE A 68 13.89 -3.84 -10.79
C PHE A 68 12.51 -4.35 -11.20
N TYR A 69 12.40 -5.01 -12.36
CA TYR A 69 11.19 -5.73 -12.74
C TYR A 69 10.86 -6.86 -11.75
N PHE A 70 11.84 -7.71 -11.44
CA PHE A 70 11.67 -8.79 -10.47
C PHE A 70 11.26 -8.26 -9.10
N GLU A 71 11.98 -7.28 -8.55
CA GLU A 71 11.68 -6.65 -7.25
C GLU A 71 10.26 -6.08 -7.22
N PHE A 72 9.87 -5.36 -8.28
CA PHE A 72 8.53 -4.78 -8.41
C PHE A 72 7.45 -5.86 -8.38
N TYR A 73 7.52 -6.86 -9.27
CA TYR A 73 6.48 -7.88 -9.35
C TYR A 73 6.48 -8.80 -8.13
N PHE A 74 7.65 -9.16 -7.60
CA PHE A 74 7.77 -9.98 -6.40
C PHE A 74 7.09 -9.31 -5.20
N LEU A 75 7.38 -8.03 -4.96
CA LEU A 75 6.79 -7.29 -3.85
C LEU A 75 5.26 -7.21 -3.97
N HIS A 76 4.75 -6.75 -5.12
CA HIS A 76 3.31 -6.53 -5.30
C HIS A 76 2.52 -7.84 -5.34
N THR A 77 3.10 -8.90 -5.89
CA THR A 77 2.50 -10.23 -5.86
C THR A 77 2.47 -10.78 -4.43
N SER A 78 3.57 -10.63 -3.68
CA SER A 78 3.65 -11.10 -2.29
C SER A 78 2.56 -10.50 -1.41
N ILE A 79 2.31 -9.19 -1.51
CA ILE A 79 1.30 -8.52 -0.68
C ILE A 79 -0.15 -8.89 -1.03
N ILE A 80 -0.39 -9.49 -2.20
CA ILE A 80 -1.68 -10.09 -2.59
C ILE A 80 -1.79 -11.52 -2.05
N PHE A 81 -0.73 -12.33 -2.18
CA PHE A 81 -0.78 -13.76 -1.82
C PHE A 81 -0.72 -14.02 -0.31
N VAL A 82 -0.01 -13.19 0.46
CA VAL A 82 0.10 -13.35 1.92
C VAL A 82 -1.27 -13.39 2.62
N PRO A 83 -2.20 -12.43 2.42
CA PRO A 83 -3.52 -12.51 3.04
C PRO A 83 -4.33 -13.72 2.55
N LEU A 84 -4.21 -14.13 1.29
CA LEU A 84 -4.86 -15.34 0.77
C LEU A 84 -4.35 -16.61 1.48
N TYR A 85 -3.03 -16.72 1.67
CA TYR A 85 -2.41 -17.80 2.44
C TYR A 85 -2.91 -17.84 3.89
N LEU A 86 -2.90 -16.70 4.58
CA LEU A 86 -3.38 -16.61 5.96
C LEU A 86 -4.87 -16.91 6.09
N HIS A 87 -5.67 -16.53 5.10
CA HIS A 87 -7.09 -16.84 5.05
C HIS A 87 -7.36 -18.34 4.84
N ASN A 88 -6.70 -18.95 3.86
CA ASN A 88 -6.97 -20.33 3.45
C ASN A 88 -6.29 -21.37 4.35
N ILE A 89 -5.06 -21.12 4.79
CA ILE A 89 -4.25 -22.09 5.53
C ILE A 89 -4.34 -21.86 7.05
N HIS A 90 -4.34 -20.60 7.50
CA HIS A 90 -4.40 -20.25 8.92
C HIS A 90 -5.81 -19.88 9.41
N ASN A 91 -6.82 -20.01 8.54
CA ASN A 91 -8.23 -19.72 8.85
C ASN A 91 -8.46 -18.31 9.42
N MET A 92 -7.60 -17.34 9.10
CA MET A 92 -7.79 -15.96 9.56
C MET A 92 -8.99 -15.32 8.84
N ARG A 93 -9.78 -14.54 9.58
CA ARG A 93 -11.00 -13.87 9.08
C ARG A 93 -10.99 -12.42 9.55
N CYS A 94 -11.46 -11.49 8.71
CA CYS A 94 -11.57 -10.08 9.11
C CYS A 94 -12.68 -9.92 10.14
N ARG A 95 -12.43 -9.11 11.17
CA ARG A 95 -13.44 -8.76 12.18
C ARG A 95 -14.42 -7.73 11.61
N PHE A 96 -15.67 -7.75 12.06
CA PHE A 96 -16.70 -6.83 11.60
C PHE A 96 -16.32 -5.33 11.72
N ASP A 97 -15.57 -4.98 12.75
CA ASP A 97 -15.15 -3.60 13.05
C ASP A 97 -13.73 -3.27 12.51
N SER A 98 -13.11 -4.18 11.79
CA SER A 98 -11.71 -4.04 11.38
C SER A 98 -11.48 -3.02 10.26
N TRP A 99 -12.50 -2.77 9.42
CA TRP A 99 -12.40 -1.88 8.27
C TRP A 99 -12.07 -0.44 8.69
N TRP A 100 -12.84 0.15 9.61
CA TRP A 100 -12.61 1.52 10.09
C TRP A 100 -11.34 1.62 10.94
N LYS A 101 -11.04 0.58 11.74
CA LYS A 101 -9.76 0.50 12.48
C LYS A 101 -8.56 0.49 11.55
N THR A 102 -8.69 -0.16 10.39
CA THR A 102 -7.63 -0.19 9.38
C THR A 102 -7.48 1.17 8.69
N LEU A 103 -8.59 1.86 8.38
CA LEU A 103 -8.53 3.23 7.87
C LEU A 103 -7.83 4.19 8.82
N LEU A 104 -8.06 4.06 10.14
CA LEU A 104 -7.34 4.85 11.14
C LEU A 104 -5.84 4.52 11.16
N ARG A 105 -5.46 3.24 11.06
CA ARG A 105 -4.05 2.84 10.97
C ARG A 105 -3.37 3.43 9.74
N VAL A 106 -4.06 3.53 8.61
CA VAL A 106 -3.52 4.13 7.37
C VAL A 106 -3.22 5.62 7.54
N GLN A 107 -3.96 6.32 8.41
CA GLN A 107 -3.64 7.73 8.67
C GLN A 107 -2.28 7.91 9.35
N ILE A 108 -1.78 6.90 10.08
CA ILE A 108 -0.47 6.96 10.76
C ILE A 108 0.67 7.21 9.75
N PRO A 109 0.92 6.35 8.74
CA PRO A 109 1.94 6.62 7.76
C PRO A 109 1.65 7.87 6.92
N ILE A 110 0.37 8.20 6.63
CA ILE A 110 0.04 9.43 5.90
C ILE A 110 0.53 10.68 6.66
N VAL A 111 0.19 10.79 7.95
CA VAL A 111 0.59 11.95 8.76
C VAL A 111 2.12 12.01 8.92
N LEU A 112 2.75 10.88 9.22
CA LEU A 112 4.22 10.82 9.35
C LEU A 112 4.93 11.21 8.06
N LEU A 113 4.45 10.73 6.91
CA LEU A 113 5.05 11.01 5.62
C LEU A 113 4.72 12.41 5.12
N LEU A 114 3.56 12.98 5.45
CA LEU A 114 3.27 14.38 5.15
C LEU A 114 4.28 15.30 5.84
N ILE A 115 4.57 15.03 7.12
CA ILE A 115 5.61 15.75 7.87
C ILE A 115 6.99 15.53 7.24
N PHE A 116 7.37 14.27 7.00
CA PHE A 116 8.68 13.92 6.43
C PHE A 116 8.90 14.54 5.06
N ASN A 117 7.92 14.44 4.16
CA ASN A 117 7.96 15.00 2.81
C ASN A 117 8.13 16.53 2.87
N SER A 118 7.45 17.20 3.81
CA SER A 118 7.52 18.66 3.96
C SER A 118 8.91 19.14 4.38
N PHE A 119 9.65 18.35 5.17
CA PHE A 119 11.01 18.69 5.60
C PHE A 119 12.11 18.28 4.62
N THR A 120 11.89 17.22 3.85
CA THR A 120 12.93 16.65 2.97
C THR A 120 12.78 17.03 1.51
N GLY A 121 11.61 17.56 1.10
CA GLY A 121 11.26 17.74 -0.30
C GLY A 121 10.95 16.42 -1.03
N ALA A 122 10.84 15.31 -0.30
CA ALA A 122 10.41 14.04 -0.87
C ALA A 122 8.90 14.05 -1.17
N ASN A 123 8.44 13.09 -1.96
CA ASN A 123 7.02 12.96 -2.29
C ASN A 123 6.53 11.52 -2.19
N TYR A 124 6.79 10.89 -1.04
CA TYR A 124 6.28 9.54 -0.75
C TYR A 124 4.76 9.53 -0.68
N MET A 125 4.14 8.46 -1.21
CA MET A 125 2.69 8.32 -1.37
C MET A 125 2.00 9.45 -2.16
N PHE A 126 2.77 10.30 -2.85
CA PHE A 126 2.26 11.47 -3.58
C PHE A 126 1.38 12.39 -2.71
N LEU A 127 1.86 12.72 -1.51
CA LEU A 127 1.10 13.51 -0.53
C LEU A 127 1.28 15.04 -0.69
N ILE A 128 2.33 15.48 -1.40
CA ILE A 128 2.63 16.91 -1.60
C ILE A 128 2.41 17.28 -3.07
N GLU A 129 2.90 16.47 -4.00
CA GLU A 129 2.76 16.72 -5.43
C GLU A 129 2.07 15.53 -6.12
N LYS A 130 1.15 15.82 -7.05
CA LYS A 130 0.43 14.78 -7.79
C LYS A 130 1.39 14.03 -8.73
N PRO A 131 1.23 12.72 -8.92
CA PRO A 131 2.01 12.00 -9.92
C PRO A 131 1.60 12.46 -11.32
N THR A 132 2.55 12.50 -12.25
CA THR A 132 2.33 12.80 -13.67
C THR A 132 1.79 11.57 -14.42
N VAL A 133 0.62 11.09 -14.00
CA VAL A 133 -0.07 9.93 -14.58
C VAL A 133 -1.52 10.25 -14.89
N ASN A 134 -2.05 9.63 -15.94
CA ASN A 134 -3.46 9.77 -16.28
C ASN A 134 -4.31 8.88 -15.35
N ASN A 135 -4.88 9.48 -14.30
CA ASN A 135 -5.74 8.80 -13.34
C ASN A 135 -6.96 9.65 -13.03
N ILE A 136 -8.15 9.08 -13.21
CA ILE A 136 -9.44 9.76 -13.06
C ILE A 136 -9.71 10.31 -11.65
N PHE A 137 -8.99 9.82 -10.64
CA PHE A 137 -9.17 10.25 -9.25
C PHE A 137 -8.20 11.37 -8.83
N LEU A 138 -7.24 11.75 -9.68
CA LEU A 138 -6.34 12.88 -9.43
C LEU A 138 -7.01 14.21 -9.81
N ILE A 139 -8.10 14.53 -9.10
CA ILE A 139 -8.94 15.69 -9.38
C ILE A 139 -8.52 16.87 -8.48
N GLY A 140 -8.21 18.01 -9.11
CA GLY A 140 -7.83 19.25 -8.42
C GLY A 140 -6.36 19.30 -7.99
N GLU A 141 -5.95 20.46 -7.47
CA GLU A 141 -4.61 20.66 -6.92
C GLU A 141 -4.52 20.24 -5.45
N TRP A 142 -3.31 20.21 -4.90
CA TRP A 142 -3.12 19.97 -3.47
C TRP A 142 -3.92 20.99 -2.63
N PRO A 143 -4.64 20.58 -1.56
CA PRO A 143 -4.75 19.23 -0.98
C PRO A 143 -5.95 18.40 -1.50
N TYR A 144 -6.71 18.90 -2.48
CA TYR A 144 -7.98 18.30 -2.90
C TYR A 144 -7.83 16.89 -3.48
N TYR A 145 -6.84 16.65 -4.36
CA TYR A 145 -6.66 15.31 -4.91
C TYR A 145 -6.29 14.29 -3.82
N VAL A 146 -5.54 14.68 -2.80
CA VAL A 146 -5.17 13.81 -1.66
C VAL A 146 -6.43 13.41 -0.89
N ILE A 147 -7.33 14.38 -0.64
CA ILE A 147 -8.61 14.13 0.01
C ILE A 147 -9.47 13.19 -0.83
N ILE A 148 -9.55 13.41 -2.15
CA ILE A 148 -10.34 12.57 -3.06
C ILE A 148 -9.80 11.15 -3.10
N ILE A 149 -8.48 10.97 -3.22
CA ILE A 149 -7.85 9.64 -3.16
C ILE A 149 -8.14 8.97 -1.80
N ASN A 150 -8.09 9.70 -0.69
CA ASN A 150 -8.42 9.16 0.63
C ASN A 150 -9.89 8.68 0.68
N LEU A 151 -10.84 9.46 0.15
CA LEU A 151 -12.25 9.06 0.04
C LEU A 151 -12.44 7.83 -0.84
N VAL A 152 -11.70 7.73 -1.96
CA VAL A 152 -11.71 6.56 -2.82
C VAL A 152 -11.21 5.32 -2.07
N VAL A 153 -10.14 5.45 -1.28
CA VAL A 153 -9.64 4.36 -0.42
C VAL A 153 -10.68 3.95 0.61
N VAL A 154 -11.33 4.92 1.28
CA VAL A 154 -12.43 4.65 2.24
C VAL A 154 -13.56 3.87 1.55
N GLY A 155 -13.98 4.30 0.35
CA GLY A 155 -14.99 3.62 -0.45
C GLY A 155 -14.62 2.18 -0.79
N HIS A 156 -13.38 1.95 -1.26
CA HIS A 156 -12.88 0.60 -1.56
C HIS A 156 -12.87 -0.30 -0.31
N VAL A 157 -12.34 0.19 0.81
CA VAL A 157 -12.30 -0.56 2.08
C VAL A 157 -13.71 -0.91 2.57
N TYR A 158 -14.65 0.03 2.44
CA TYR A 158 -16.05 -0.20 2.79
C TYR A 158 -16.70 -1.27 1.92
N LEU A 159 -16.48 -1.24 0.60
CA LEU A 159 -17.01 -2.24 -0.34
C LEU A 159 -16.46 -3.64 -0.05
N ILE A 160 -15.15 -3.75 0.21
CA ILE A 160 -14.53 -5.02 0.62
C ILE A 160 -15.15 -5.52 1.91
N ASN A 161 -15.35 -4.65 2.90
CA ASN A 161 -15.97 -5.04 4.16
C ASN A 161 -17.38 -5.59 3.93
N LYS A 162 -18.19 -4.93 3.09
CA LYS A 162 -19.53 -5.41 2.73
C LYS A 162 -19.49 -6.79 2.05
N PHE A 163 -18.57 -6.99 1.13
CA PHE A 163 -18.36 -8.29 0.49
C PHE A 163 -17.99 -9.36 1.51
N ILE A 164 -16.98 -9.12 2.36
CA ILE A 164 -16.56 -10.09 3.38
C ILE A 164 -17.70 -10.43 4.35
N VAL A 165 -18.44 -9.44 4.83
CA VAL A 165 -19.58 -9.66 5.75
C VAL A 165 -20.69 -10.47 5.08
N SER A 166 -20.96 -10.24 3.79
CA SER A 166 -21.96 -11.04 3.06
C SER A 166 -21.61 -12.52 2.95
N GLN A 167 -20.32 -12.86 2.88
CA GLN A 167 -19.83 -14.25 2.81
C GLN A 167 -19.81 -14.95 4.17
N GLN A 168 -19.87 -14.21 5.29
CA GLN A 168 -19.91 -14.77 6.65
C GLN A 168 -21.32 -15.11 7.13
N ASN A 169 -22.35 -14.59 6.43
CA ASN A 169 -23.76 -14.80 6.75
C ASN A 169 -24.41 -15.92 5.90
N LEU A 170 -23.60 -16.65 5.13
CA LEU A 170 -23.95 -17.83 4.34
C LEU A 170 -23.40 -19.09 5.03
#